data_AF-A0A4D6HBY6-F1
#
_entry.id   AF-A0A4D6HBY6-F1
#
_cell.length_a   1.000
_cell.length_b   1.000
_cell.length_c   1.000
_cell.angle_alpha   90.00
_cell.angle_beta   90.00
_cell.angle_gamma   90.00
#
_symmetry.space_group_name_H-M   'P 1'
#
loop_
_entity.id
_entity.type
_entity.pdbx_description
1 polymer ?
#
loop_
_entity_poly.entity_id
_entity_poly.type
_entity_poly.pdbx_seq_one_letter_code
_entity_poly.pdbx_strand_id
1 'polypeptide(L)'
;MIHFPPVLLQTVDVPELGSVDVAVGLGSGAVSTFLTTLLVGAILVALAPGYTERKMDALRENVVGAFVYGLVSLVFFILVIVVLLITIIGIPLALLFGLLVFVAWVFGAAIAFLAIADRLVDHDDGDWLVPLLVAATINGALTLTGIGGLVSFCVGAAGFGTVVRDYLG
;
A
#
# COMPACT_ATOMS: atom_id res chain seq x y z
N MET A 1 30.56 34.54 54.77
CA MET A 1 29.82 35.25 53.69
C MET A 1 30.22 34.57 52.39
N ILE A 2 29.46 33.56 51.95
CA ILE A 2 29.81 32.72 50.79
C ILE A 2 29.01 33.21 49.59
N HIS A 3 29.71 33.74 48.60
CA HIS A 3 29.14 34.25 47.36
C HIS A 3 29.01 33.10 46.36
N PHE A 4 27.78 32.62 46.15
CA PHE A 4 27.48 31.72 45.04
C PHE A 4 27.39 32.54 43.75
N PRO A 5 28.14 32.22 42.69
CA PRO A 5 27.91 32.84 41.39
C PRO A 5 26.52 32.44 40.89
N PRO A 6 25.77 33.33 40.23
CA PRO A 6 24.51 32.96 39.59
C PRO A 6 24.84 31.96 38.49
N VAL A 7 24.45 30.71 38.70
CA VAL A 7 24.36 29.72 37.64
C VAL A 7 23.45 30.33 36.59
N LEU A 8 24.04 30.76 35.47
CA LEU A 8 23.27 31.12 34.28
C LEU A 8 22.39 29.91 34.00
N LEU A 9 21.07 30.10 34.09
CA LEU A 9 20.10 29.26 33.41
C LEU A 9 20.43 29.35 31.93
N GLN A 10 21.42 28.58 31.50
CA GLN A 10 21.59 28.20 30.13
C GLN A 10 20.35 27.36 29.85
N THR A 11 19.30 28.04 29.40
CA THR A 11 18.18 27.41 28.71
C THR A 11 18.84 26.59 27.62
N VAL A 12 19.01 25.30 27.90
CA VAL A 12 19.34 24.34 26.86
C VAL A 12 18.17 24.49 25.90
N ASP A 13 18.41 25.18 24.78
CA ASP A 13 17.52 25.12 23.63
C ASP A 13 17.50 23.65 23.24
N VAL A 14 16.50 22.95 23.77
CA VAL A 14 16.20 21.59 23.35
C VAL A 14 15.69 21.79 21.93
N PRO A 15 16.41 21.33 20.89
CA PRO A 15 15.85 21.37 19.55
C PRO A 15 14.50 20.67 19.61
N GLU A 16 13.42 21.36 19.26
CA GLU A 16 12.09 20.76 19.11
C GLU A 16 12.16 19.68 18.02
N LEU A 17 12.60 18.48 18.41
CA LEU A 17 12.79 17.33 17.53
C LEU A 17 11.46 16.59 17.26
N GLY A 18 10.30 17.23 17.46
CA GLY A 18 9.06 16.50 17.69
C GLY A 18 7.77 17.03 17.09
N SER A 19 7.74 18.19 16.43
CA SER A 19 6.53 18.67 15.74
C SER A 19 6.65 18.41 14.24
N VAL A 20 6.63 17.14 13.84
CA VAL A 20 6.22 16.84 12.46
C VAL A 20 4.80 17.36 12.34
N ASP A 21 4.65 18.49 11.65
CA ASP A 21 3.35 19.04 11.33
C ASP A 21 2.54 17.94 10.64
N VAL A 22 1.42 17.57 11.26
CA VAL A 22 0.55 16.49 10.78
C VAL A 22 0.15 16.75 9.33
N ALA A 23 0.00 18.02 8.95
CA ALA A 23 -0.26 18.40 7.56
C ALA A 23 0.91 18.04 6.62
N VAL A 24 2.16 18.23 7.05
CA VAL A 24 3.36 17.84 6.31
C VAL A 24 3.52 16.32 6.24
N GLY A 25 3.21 15.61 7.32
CA GLY A 25 3.22 14.13 7.36
C GLY A 25 2.18 13.52 6.42
N LEU A 26 0.94 14.00 6.47
CA LEU A 26 -0.14 13.54 5.58
C LEU A 26 0.10 13.95 4.13
N GLY A 27 0.57 15.19 3.89
CA GLY A 27 0.90 15.68 2.56
C GLY A 27 2.01 14.88 1.88
N SER A 28 3.11 14.60 2.58
CA SER A 28 4.21 13.79 2.06
C SER A 28 3.81 12.32 1.85
N GLY A 29 3.01 11.76 2.75
CA GLY A 29 2.44 10.41 2.59
C GLY A 29 1.50 10.31 1.39
N ALA A 30 0.65 11.32 1.16
CA ALA A 30 -0.26 11.36 0.03
C ALA A 30 0.50 11.41 -1.30
N VAL A 31 1.53 12.25 -1.39
CA VAL A 31 2.37 12.37 -2.59
C VAL A 31 3.13 11.06 -2.87
N SER A 32 3.73 10.45 -1.84
CA SER A 32 4.45 9.18 -2.02
C SER A 32 3.52 8.04 -2.45
N THR A 33 2.32 7.98 -1.86
CA THR A 33 1.29 7.00 -2.21
C THR A 33 0.81 7.20 -3.64
N PHE A 34 0.52 8.44 -4.02
CA PHE A 34 0.15 8.82 -5.38
C PHE A 34 1.20 8.34 -6.39
N LEU A 35 2.46 8.73 -6.18
CA LEU A 35 3.56 8.40 -7.09
C LEU A 35 3.81 6.88 -7.16
N THR A 36 3.75 6.18 -6.02
CA THR A 36 3.93 4.72 -5.98
C THR A 36 2.82 4.01 -6.74
N THR A 37 1.56 4.43 -6.54
CA THR A 37 0.41 3.84 -7.24
C THR A 37 0.52 4.07 -8.73
N LEU A 38 0.85 5.30 -9.14
CA LEU A 38 1.05 5.66 -10.53
C LEU A 38 2.17 4.82 -11.17
N LEU A 39 3.31 4.73 -10.49
CA LEU A 39 4.48 4.00 -10.97
C LEU A 39 4.18 2.50 -11.10
N VAL A 40 3.62 1.88 -10.06
CA VAL A 40 3.31 0.44 -10.05
C VAL A 40 2.23 0.11 -11.08
N GLY A 41 1.15 0.90 -11.13
CA GLY A 41 0.09 0.74 -12.12
C GLY A 41 0.63 0.89 -13.55
N ALA A 42 1.47 1.90 -13.80
CA ALA A 42 2.08 2.13 -15.10
C ALA A 42 3.00 0.97 -15.51
N ILE A 43 3.80 0.44 -14.58
CA ILE A 43 4.66 -0.74 -14.83
C ILE A 43 3.81 -1.96 -15.18
N LEU A 44 2.73 -2.21 -14.44
CA LEU A 44 1.83 -3.34 -14.71
C LEU A 44 1.20 -3.25 -16.09
N VAL A 45 0.63 -2.10 -16.42
CA VAL A 45 -0.01 -1.86 -17.73
C VAL A 45 1.02 -1.94 -18.86
N ALA A 46 2.21 -1.37 -18.67
CA ALA A 46 3.24 -1.36 -19.72
C ALA A 46 3.85 -2.74 -19.99
N LEU A 47 4.08 -3.54 -18.94
CA LEU A 47 4.71 -4.86 -19.08
C LEU A 47 3.71 -5.98 -19.34
N ALA A 48 2.50 -5.89 -18.78
CA ALA A 48 1.52 -6.95 -18.80
C ALA A 48 0.07 -6.41 -18.88
N PRO A 49 -0.30 -5.71 -19.96
CA PRO A 49 -1.63 -5.10 -20.10
C PRO A 49 -2.75 -6.14 -20.00
N GLY A 50 -2.63 -7.26 -20.74
CA GLY A 50 -3.63 -8.32 -20.69
C GLY A 50 -3.70 -9.06 -19.35
N TYR A 51 -2.64 -9.06 -18.52
CA TYR A 51 -2.74 -9.58 -17.15
C TYR A 51 -3.56 -8.62 -16.27
N THR A 52 -3.32 -7.33 -16.43
CA THR A 52 -4.00 -6.27 -15.69
C THR A 52 -5.50 -6.28 -15.97
N GLU A 53 -5.91 -6.32 -17.24
CA GLU A 53 -7.32 -6.42 -17.67
C GLU A 53 -8.03 -7.64 -17.07
N ARG A 54 -7.46 -8.84 -17.24
CA ARG A 54 -8.04 -10.08 -16.70
C ARG A 54 -8.24 -10.02 -15.19
N LYS A 55 -7.29 -9.41 -14.45
CA LYS A 55 -7.38 -9.28 -13.00
C LYS A 55 -8.39 -8.23 -12.57
N MET A 56 -8.51 -7.13 -13.31
CA MET A 56 -9.55 -6.13 -13.09
C MET A 56 -10.94 -6.75 -13.29
N ASP A 57 -11.13 -7.56 -14.33
CA ASP A 57 -12.40 -8.23 -14.59
C ASP A 57 -12.73 -9.28 -13.53
N ALA A 58 -11.77 -10.13 -13.15
CA ALA A 58 -11.95 -11.08 -12.05
C ALA A 58 -12.30 -10.39 -10.73
N LEU A 59 -11.72 -9.21 -10.46
CA LEU A 59 -12.06 -8.41 -9.29
C LEU A 59 -13.49 -7.86 -9.38
N ARG A 60 -13.90 -7.36 -10.55
CA ARG A 60 -15.24 -6.80 -10.79
C ARG A 60 -16.35 -7.82 -10.61
N GLU A 61 -16.14 -9.05 -11.09
CA GLU A 61 -17.13 -10.12 -10.97
C GLU A 61 -17.41 -10.48 -9.52
N ASN A 62 -16.40 -10.47 -8.64
CA ASN A 62 -16.53 -10.95 -7.27
C ASN A 62 -15.68 -10.16 -6.26
N VAL A 63 -15.93 -8.85 -6.13
CA VAL A 63 -15.18 -7.96 -5.23
C VAL A 63 -15.17 -8.47 -3.78
N VAL A 64 -16.34 -8.85 -3.24
CA VAL A 64 -16.45 -9.33 -1.84
C VAL A 64 -15.72 -10.66 -1.65
N GLY A 65 -15.84 -11.58 -2.62
CA GLY A 65 -15.15 -12.87 -2.59
C GLY A 65 -13.63 -12.71 -2.66
N ALA A 66 -13.15 -11.82 -3.53
CA ALA A 66 -11.73 -11.48 -3.63
C ALA A 66 -11.20 -10.85 -2.34
N PHE A 67 -11.95 -9.93 -1.74
CA PHE A 67 -11.59 -9.31 -0.46
C PHE A 67 -11.49 -10.33 0.68
N VAL A 68 -12.52 -11.18 0.85
CA VAL A 68 -12.51 -12.21 1.91
C VAL A 68 -11.38 -13.21 1.68
N TYR A 69 -11.17 -13.65 0.44
CA TYR A 69 -10.10 -14.58 0.11
C TYR A 69 -8.71 -13.97 0.38
N GLY A 70 -8.52 -12.71 -0.02
CA GLY A 70 -7.31 -11.96 0.27
C GLY A 70 -7.07 -11.77 1.76
N LEU A 71 -8.11 -11.44 2.54
CA LEU A 71 -8.01 -11.29 3.99
C LEU A 71 -7.64 -12.61 4.68
N VAL A 72 -8.33 -13.70 4.33
CA VAL A 72 -8.04 -15.04 4.87
C VAL A 72 -6.62 -15.49 4.49
N SER A 73 -6.23 -15.28 3.24
CA SER A 73 -4.90 -15.62 2.75
C SER A 73 -3.81 -14.81 3.46
N LEU A 74 -4.04 -13.53 3.71
CA LEU A 74 -3.08 -12.66 4.39
C LEU A 74 -2.90 -13.09 5.86
N VAL A 75 -3.99 -13.40 6.56
CA VAL A 75 -3.92 -13.96 7.92
C VAL A 75 -3.14 -15.28 7.92
N PHE A 76 -3.39 -16.15 6.95
CA PHE A 76 -2.66 -17.40 6.78
C PHE A 76 -1.15 -17.16 6.54
N PHE A 77 -0.78 -16.26 5.63
CA PHE A 77 0.63 -15.93 5.35
C PHE A 77 1.32 -15.30 6.56
N ILE A 78 0.66 -14.40 7.28
CA ILE A 78 1.20 -13.85 8.53
C ILE A 78 1.50 -14.98 9.51
N LEU A 79 0.57 -15.92 9.70
CA LEU A 79 0.77 -17.04 10.60
C LEU A 79 1.97 -17.90 10.17
N VAL A 80 2.09 -18.22 8.87
CA VAL A 80 3.23 -18.96 8.32
C VAL A 80 4.55 -18.20 8.55
N ILE A 81 4.58 -16.89 8.29
CA ILE A 81 5.76 -16.05 8.51
C ILE A 81 6.15 -16.02 9.99
N VAL A 82 5.19 -15.88 10.90
CA VAL A 82 5.44 -15.90 12.36
C VAL A 82 6.00 -17.25 12.80
N VAL A 83 5.43 -18.36 12.32
CA VAL A 83 5.96 -19.71 12.60
C VAL A 83 7.39 -19.86 12.06
N LEU A 84 7.65 -19.38 10.85
CA LEU A 84 9.00 -19.39 10.27
C LEU A 84 9.98 -18.53 11.06
N LEU A 85 9.58 -17.35 11.55
CA LEU A 85 10.45 -16.48 12.36
C LEU A 85 10.83 -17.12 13.70
N ILE A 86 9.96 -17.94 14.28
CA ILE A 86 10.28 -18.70 15.50
C ILE A 86 11.37 -19.74 15.23
N THR A 87 11.50 -20.21 13.98
CA THR A 87 12.58 -21.10 13.58
C THR A 87 13.80 -20.28 13.14
N ILE A 88 14.98 -20.49 13.76
CA ILE A 88 16.22 -19.79 13.38
C ILE A 88 16.56 -19.97 11.88
N ILE A 89 16.24 -21.15 11.32
CA ILE A 89 16.40 -21.49 9.90
C ILE A 89 15.31 -20.86 9.02
N GLY A 90 14.15 -20.53 9.60
CA GLY A 90 13.05 -19.91 8.88
C GLY A 90 13.21 -18.41 8.69
N ILE A 91 14.20 -17.74 9.28
CA ILE A 91 14.41 -16.30 9.10
C ILE A 91 14.71 -15.94 7.62
N PRO A 92 15.66 -16.59 6.91
CA PRO A 92 15.88 -16.32 5.49
C PRO A 92 14.66 -16.66 4.63
N LEU A 93 13.95 -17.74 4.98
CA LEU A 93 12.78 -18.19 4.24
C LEU A 93 11.57 -17.27 4.47
N ALA A 94 11.38 -16.77 5.69
CA ALA A 94 10.38 -15.77 6.05
C ALA A 94 10.63 -14.45 5.33
N LEU A 95 11.90 -14.02 5.21
CA LEU A 95 12.26 -12.83 4.46
C LEU A 95 11.89 -13.00 2.97
N LEU A 96 12.25 -14.14 2.38
CA LEU A 96 11.92 -14.43 0.97
C LEU A 96 10.41 -14.51 0.74
N PHE A 97 9.67 -15.23 1.59
CA PHE A 97 8.21 -15.32 1.50
C PHE A 97 7.54 -13.97 1.73
N GLY A 98 8.00 -13.21 2.73
CA GLY A 98 7.51 -11.87 3.02
C GLY A 98 7.68 -10.93 1.84
N LEU A 99 8.81 -11.00 1.15
CA LEU A 99 9.05 -10.22 -0.08
C LEU A 99 8.06 -10.61 -1.18
N LEU A 100 7.83 -11.91 -1.42
CA LEU A 100 6.87 -12.36 -2.44
C LEU A 100 5.44 -11.89 -2.13
N VAL A 101 5.01 -12.02 -0.87
CA VAL A 101 3.70 -11.54 -0.41
C VAL A 101 3.60 -10.02 -0.58
N PHE A 102 4.64 -9.29 -0.21
CA PHE A 102 4.69 -7.83 -0.35
C PHE A 102 4.59 -7.39 -1.81
N VAL A 103 5.31 -8.05 -2.72
CA VAL A 103 5.24 -7.75 -4.16
C VAL A 103 3.84 -8.04 -4.70
N ALA A 104 3.26 -9.20 -4.38
CA ALA A 104 1.90 -9.54 -4.79
C ALA A 104 0.86 -8.56 -4.23
N TRP A 105 1.04 -8.08 -3.00
CA TRP A 105 0.20 -7.07 -2.38
C TRP A 105 0.26 -5.73 -3.12
N VAL A 106 1.46 -5.24 -3.43
CA VAL A 106 1.66 -3.96 -4.12
C VAL A 106 1.02 -3.99 -5.51
N PHE A 107 1.21 -5.06 -6.28
CA PHE A 107 0.58 -5.21 -7.58
C PHE A 107 -0.93 -5.41 -7.49
N GLY A 108 -1.41 -6.22 -6.54
CA GLY A 108 -2.82 -6.41 -6.29
C GLY A 108 -3.52 -5.10 -5.95
N ALA A 109 -2.96 -4.31 -5.05
CA ALA A 109 -3.49 -3.00 -4.67
C ALA A 109 -3.60 -2.06 -5.89
N ALA A 110 -2.57 -2.02 -6.74
CA ALA A 110 -2.59 -1.23 -7.97
C ALA A 110 -3.70 -1.67 -8.93
N ILE A 111 -3.86 -2.98 -9.16
CA ILE A 111 -4.95 -3.54 -9.97
C ILE A 111 -6.32 -3.14 -9.41
N ALA A 112 -6.49 -3.17 -8.09
CA ALA A 112 -7.75 -2.84 -7.46
C ALA A 112 -8.09 -1.34 -7.58
N PHE A 113 -7.13 -0.45 -7.37
CA PHE A 113 -7.32 0.99 -7.61
C PHE A 113 -7.59 1.30 -9.09
N LEU A 114 -6.90 0.61 -9.99
CA LEU A 114 -7.11 0.76 -11.44
C LEU A 114 -8.50 0.28 -11.84
N ALA A 115 -8.98 -0.85 -11.34
CA ALA A 115 -10.34 -1.34 -11.57
C ALA A 115 -11.42 -0.34 -11.15
N ILE A 116 -11.21 0.35 -10.01
CA ILE A 116 -12.11 1.40 -9.51
C ILE A 116 -12.05 2.63 -10.40
N ALA A 117 -10.85 3.09 -10.74
CA ALA A 117 -10.63 4.28 -11.56
C ALA A 117 -11.19 4.11 -12.98
N ASP A 118 -10.99 2.93 -13.54
CA ASP A 118 -11.46 2.59 -14.87
C ASP A 118 -12.98 2.65 -14.98
N ARG A 119 -13.69 2.20 -13.92
CA ARG A 119 -15.15 2.32 -13.81
C ARG A 119 -15.64 3.77 -13.77
N LEU A 120 -14.81 4.70 -13.29
CA LEU A 120 -15.20 6.11 -13.15
C LEU A 120 -15.01 6.89 -14.45
N VAL A 121 -14.04 6.50 -15.26
CA VAL A 121 -13.62 7.26 -16.46
C VAL A 121 -14.20 6.65 -17.74
N ASP A 122 -14.53 5.34 -17.73
CA ASP A 122 -14.97 4.57 -18.89
C ASP A 122 -13.99 4.76 -20.06
N HIS A 123 -12.87 4.02 -20.00
CA HIS A 123 -11.76 4.22 -20.93
C HIS A 123 -12.05 3.57 -22.29
N ASP A 124 -11.59 4.22 -23.36
CA ASP A 124 -11.48 3.57 -24.68
C ASP A 124 -10.20 2.68 -24.72
N ASP A 125 -10.29 1.56 -25.44
CA ASP A 125 -9.22 0.57 -25.57
C ASP A 125 -7.88 1.22 -25.97
N GLY A 126 -6.94 1.30 -25.02
CA GLY A 126 -5.57 1.77 -25.23
C GLY A 126 -5.15 3.03 -24.45
N ASP A 127 -6.09 3.85 -23.96
CA ASP A 127 -5.75 5.03 -23.13
C ASP A 127 -5.78 4.73 -21.63
N TRP A 128 -4.65 4.22 -21.12
CA TRP A 128 -4.48 3.90 -19.71
C TRP A 128 -4.05 5.09 -18.85
N LEU A 129 -3.73 6.24 -19.44
CA LEU A 129 -3.21 7.38 -18.69
C LEU A 129 -4.28 7.96 -17.76
N VAL A 130 -5.51 8.07 -18.23
CA VAL A 130 -6.60 8.64 -17.43
C VAL A 130 -6.96 7.70 -16.26
N PRO A 131 -7.19 6.39 -16.45
CA PRO A 131 -7.39 5.46 -15.34
C PRO A 131 -6.22 5.44 -14.33
N LEU A 132 -4.97 5.50 -14.80
CA LEU A 132 -3.80 5.51 -13.92
C LEU A 132 -3.73 6.78 -13.06
N LEU A 133 -3.96 7.94 -13.65
CA LEU A 133 -3.99 9.21 -12.92
C LEU A 133 -5.14 9.24 -11.92
N VAL A 134 -6.31 8.74 -12.29
CA VAL A 134 -7.47 8.67 -11.38
C VAL A 134 -7.19 7.69 -10.24
N ALA A 135 -6.63 6.51 -10.53
CA ALA A 135 -6.26 5.52 -9.51
C ALA A 135 -5.24 6.09 -8.50
N ALA A 136 -4.18 6.74 -8.99
CA ALA A 136 -3.18 7.38 -8.16
C ALA A 136 -3.78 8.53 -7.33
N THR A 137 -4.65 9.33 -7.94
CA THR A 137 -5.33 10.46 -7.27
C THR A 137 -6.22 9.95 -6.14
N ILE A 138 -7.01 8.90 -6.37
CA ILE A 138 -7.85 8.27 -5.34
C ILE A 138 -6.99 7.83 -4.16
N ASN A 139 -5.92 7.07 -4.41
CA ASN A 139 -5.09 6.55 -3.32
C ASN A 139 -4.34 7.67 -2.57
N GLY A 140 -3.82 8.67 -3.30
CA GLY A 140 -3.19 9.85 -2.70
C GLY A 140 -4.16 10.68 -1.85
N ALA A 141 -5.37 10.94 -2.36
CA ALA A 141 -6.42 11.66 -1.63
C ALA A 141 -6.86 10.90 -0.38
N LEU A 142 -7.03 9.59 -0.47
CA LEU A 142 -7.32 8.71 0.67
C LEU A 142 -6.25 8.86 1.76
N THR A 143 -4.96 8.78 1.39
CA THR A 143 -3.87 8.98 2.35
C THR A 143 -3.90 10.37 2.98
N LEU A 144 -4.25 11.40 2.21
CA LEU A 144 -4.38 12.77 2.72
C LEU A 144 -5.48 12.91 3.78
N THR A 145 -6.56 12.13 3.69
CA THR A 145 -7.64 12.11 4.71
C THR A 145 -7.24 11.42 6.03
N GLY A 146 -6.08 10.74 6.07
CA GLY A 146 -5.65 9.93 7.22
C GLY A 146 -6.36 8.56 7.34
N ILE A 147 -7.49 8.35 6.63
CA ILE A 147 -8.19 7.06 6.57
C ILE A 147 -7.59 6.15 5.49
N GLY A 148 -6.73 6.70 4.63
CA GLY A 148 -6.11 5.96 3.52
C GLY A 148 -5.47 4.66 3.93
N GLY A 149 -4.82 4.58 5.10
CA GLY A 149 -4.24 3.32 5.57
C GLY A 149 -5.26 2.17 5.66
N LEU A 150 -6.46 2.43 6.17
CA LEU A 150 -7.50 1.41 6.29
C LEU A 150 -8.12 1.05 4.95
N VAL A 151 -8.40 2.05 4.11
CA VAL A 151 -9.04 1.79 2.81
C VAL A 151 -8.05 1.16 1.85
N SER A 152 -6.81 1.63 1.79
CA SER A 152 -5.73 1.03 0.99
C SER A 152 -5.39 -0.37 1.50
N PHE A 153 -5.58 -0.67 2.79
CA PHE A 153 -5.53 -2.04 3.30
C PHE A 153 -6.66 -2.89 2.73
N CYS A 154 -7.90 -2.42 2.75
CA CYS A 154 -9.02 -3.18 2.21
C CYS A 154 -8.89 -3.42 0.69
N VAL A 155 -8.49 -2.38 -0.05
CA VAL A 155 -8.25 -2.42 -1.50
C VAL A 155 -7.07 -3.33 -1.82
N GLY A 156 -5.98 -3.23 -1.05
CA GLY A 156 -4.82 -4.12 -1.16
C GLY A 156 -5.16 -5.58 -0.88
N ALA A 157 -5.99 -5.85 0.13
CA ALA A 157 -6.47 -7.19 0.43
C ALA A 157 -7.31 -7.76 -0.71
N ALA A 158 -8.23 -6.97 -1.28
CA ALA A 158 -9.03 -7.42 -2.42
C ALA A 158 -8.17 -7.74 -3.66
N GLY A 159 -7.21 -6.88 -3.98
CA GLY A 159 -6.30 -7.09 -5.09
C GLY A 159 -5.28 -8.23 -4.86
N PHE A 160 -4.80 -8.40 -3.64
CA PHE A 160 -3.98 -9.56 -3.28
C PHE A 160 -4.79 -10.85 -3.42
N GLY A 161 -6.05 -10.85 -2.98
CA GLY A 161 -6.96 -11.98 -3.11
C GLY A 161 -7.17 -12.42 -4.56
N THR A 162 -7.27 -11.50 -5.53
CA THR A 162 -7.36 -11.88 -6.96
C THR A 162 -6.06 -12.42 -7.53
N VAL A 163 -4.91 -11.96 -7.04
CA VAL A 163 -3.61 -12.55 -7.41
C VAL A 163 -3.51 -13.98 -6.87
N VAL A 164 -3.76 -14.18 -5.58
CA VAL A 164 -3.63 -15.49 -4.93
C VAL A 164 -4.66 -16.49 -5.46
N ARG A 165 -5.91 -16.07 -5.67
CA ARG A 165 -6.98 -16.96 -6.15
C ARG A 165 -6.62 -17.61 -7.49
N ASP A 166 -6.05 -16.85 -8.41
CA ASP A 166 -5.62 -17.36 -9.72
C ASP A 166 -4.48 -18.38 -9.67
N TYR A 167 -3.65 -18.35 -8.62
CA TYR A 167 -2.61 -19.37 -8.41
C TYR A 167 -3.12 -20.62 -7.68
N LEU A 168 -4.23 -20.53 -6.94
CA LEU A 168 -4.72 -21.59 -6.06
C LEU A 168 -6.11 -22.16 -6.46
N GLY A 169 -6.83 -21.56 -7.41
CA GLY A 169 -8.16 -22.01 -7.88
C GLY A 169 -8.96 -20.95 -8.63
#